data_AF-A0A9N9J638-F1
#
_entry.id   AF-A0A9N9J638-F1
#
_cell.length_a   1.000
_cell.length_b   1.000
_cell.length_c   1.000
_cell.angle_alpha   90.00
_cell.angle_beta   90.00
_cell.angle_gamma   90.00
#
_symmetry.space_group_name_H-M   'P 1'
#
loop_
_entity.id
_entity.type
_entity.pdbx_description
1 polymer ?
#
loop_
_entity_poly.entity_id
_entity_poly.type
_entity_poly.pdbx_seq_one_letter_code
_entity_poly.pdbx_strand_id
1 'polypeptide(L)'
;MAPRSSSDQDFEGIRTFRRDDVINSRKVIQRSINGTKYSKDQPWYIIIDNKVYDIKDFVPDHPGGAPILTHIGKDATDVFHAFHPESTHDLLANYYVGDIAYEDKISPK
;
A
#
# COMPACT_ATOMS: atom_id res chain seq x y z
N MET A 1 -16.68 32.60 -0.50
CA MET A 1 -16.45 31.55 -1.53
C MET A 1 -15.00 31.11 -1.40
N ALA A 2 -14.76 29.86 -1.03
CA ALA A 2 -13.40 29.31 -0.99
C ALA A 2 -13.03 28.79 -2.39
N PRO A 3 -11.84 29.11 -2.94
CA PRO A 3 -11.35 28.40 -4.11
C PRO A 3 -10.95 26.98 -3.70
N ARG A 4 -11.57 25.99 -4.34
CA ARG A 4 -11.08 24.62 -4.39
C ARG A 4 -9.78 24.65 -5.19
N SER A 5 -8.64 24.55 -4.52
CA SER A 5 -7.37 24.35 -5.21
C SER A 5 -7.29 22.87 -5.59
N SER A 6 -7.68 22.59 -6.83
CA SER A 6 -7.09 21.50 -7.60
C SER A 6 -5.59 21.73 -7.66
N SER A 7 -4.78 20.69 -7.41
CA SER A 7 -3.47 20.38 -8.01
C SER A 7 -2.69 19.48 -7.08
N ASP A 8 -3.04 18.19 -7.04
CA ASP A 8 -2.04 17.17 -6.72
C ASP A 8 -1.82 16.39 -8.00
N GLN A 9 -1.04 17.03 -8.88
CA GLN A 9 -0.47 16.41 -10.05
C GLN A 9 0.49 15.31 -9.60
N ASP A 10 0.48 14.26 -10.39
CA ASP A 10 1.39 13.12 -10.40
C ASP A 10 2.83 13.52 -10.05
N PHE A 11 3.37 12.95 -8.97
CA PHE A 11 4.81 12.96 -8.72
C PHE A 11 5.30 11.55 -8.42
N GLU A 12 6.09 11.02 -9.35
CA GLU A 12 6.97 9.86 -9.18
C GLU A 12 8.06 10.19 -8.14
N GLY A 13 7.66 10.24 -6.86
CA GLY A 13 8.55 10.55 -5.76
C GLY A 13 8.08 9.92 -4.45
N ILE A 14 9.05 9.72 -3.54
CA ILE A 14 8.82 9.26 -2.18
C ILE A 14 7.89 10.27 -1.49
N ARG A 15 6.68 9.85 -1.15
CA ARG A 15 5.68 10.70 -0.49
C ARG A 15 5.48 10.29 0.97
N THR A 16 4.93 11.20 1.76
CA THR A 16 4.45 10.86 3.11
C THR A 16 2.99 10.42 3.05
N PHE A 17 2.67 9.31 3.70
CA PHE A 17 1.32 8.73 3.72
C PHE A 17 0.65 8.88 5.08
N ARG A 18 -0.64 9.19 5.07
CA ARG A 18 -1.53 8.96 6.22
C ARG A 18 -2.07 7.55 6.20
N ARG A 19 -2.51 7.04 7.36
CA ARG A 19 -3.19 5.72 7.39
C ARG A 19 -4.43 5.69 6.51
N ASP A 20 -5.16 6.82 6.42
CA ASP A 20 -6.32 6.93 5.56
C ASP A 20 -5.97 6.78 4.07
N ASP A 21 -4.80 7.25 3.63
CA ASP A 21 -4.35 7.07 2.24
C ASP A 21 -4.18 5.58 1.91
N VAL A 22 -3.55 4.84 2.83
CA VAL A 22 -3.37 3.40 2.70
C VAL A 22 -4.72 2.68 2.77
N ILE A 23 -5.56 2.99 3.75
CA ILE A 23 -6.89 2.39 3.92
C ILE A 23 -7.77 2.63 2.68
N ASN A 24 -7.71 3.81 2.07
CA ASN A 24 -8.55 4.15 0.93
C ASN A 24 -8.20 3.33 -0.33
N SER A 25 -6.98 2.78 -0.44
CA SER A 25 -6.63 1.82 -1.49
C SER A 25 -7.53 0.56 -1.47
N ARG A 26 -8.06 0.17 -0.29
CA ARG A 26 -8.99 -0.96 -0.13
C ARG A 26 -10.40 -0.68 -0.65
N LYS A 27 -10.87 0.57 -0.56
CA LYS A 27 -12.26 0.95 -0.93
C LYS A 27 -12.49 0.83 -2.44
N VAL A 28 -11.41 0.92 -3.22
CA VAL A 28 -11.39 0.69 -4.66
C VAL A 28 -11.74 -0.76 -4.98
N ILE A 29 -11.20 -1.71 -4.21
CA ILE A 29 -11.44 -3.15 -4.38
C ILE A 29 -12.90 -3.48 -4.00
N GLN A 30 -13.41 -2.86 -2.94
CA GLN A 30 -14.74 -3.14 -2.38
C GLN A 30 -15.90 -2.57 -3.22
N ARG A 31 -15.66 -1.71 -4.21
CA ARG A 31 -16.71 -1.27 -5.16
C ARG A 31 -16.84 -2.18 -6.39
N SER A 32 -15.92 -3.13 -6.57
CA SER A 32 -15.89 -4.07 -7.69
C SER A 32 -16.59 -5.42 -7.41
N ILE A 33 -17.17 -5.62 -6.21
CA ILE A 33 -17.86 -6.87 -5.85
C ILE A 33 -19.19 -7.06 -6.60
N ASN A 34 -19.65 -6.04 -7.34
CA ASN A 34 -20.82 -6.13 -8.23
C ASN A 34 -20.48 -6.24 -9.73
N GLY A 35 -19.20 -6.38 -10.12
CA GLY A 35 -18.82 -6.46 -11.53
C GLY A 35 -17.38 -6.01 -11.79
N THR A 36 -16.46 -6.95 -11.63
CA THR A 36 -15.05 -7.01 -12.09
C THR A 36 -14.57 -5.90 -13.04
N LYS A 37 -14.06 -4.79 -12.48
CA LYS A 37 -12.98 -4.01 -13.10
C LYS A 37 -12.08 -3.41 -12.02
N TYR A 38 -10.92 -4.02 -11.80
CA TYR A 38 -9.80 -3.31 -11.19
C TYR A 38 -9.50 -2.11 -12.10
N SER A 39 -9.63 -0.88 -11.60
CA SER A 39 -9.15 0.27 -12.37
C SER A 39 -7.64 0.15 -12.44
N LYS A 40 -7.11 0.09 -13.67
CA LYS A 40 -5.67 0.01 -13.94
C LYS A 40 -4.89 1.20 -13.36
N ASP A 41 -5.56 2.24 -12.89
CA ASP A 41 -4.93 3.44 -12.37
C ASP A 41 -4.94 3.52 -10.83
N GLN A 42 -5.41 2.48 -10.14
CA GLN A 42 -5.54 2.53 -8.68
C GLN A 42 -4.39 1.77 -8.00
N PRO A 43 -3.73 2.37 -7.00
CA PRO A 43 -2.60 1.75 -6.29
C PRO A 43 -3.06 0.75 -5.24
N TRP A 44 -2.25 -0.28 -4.97
CA TRP A 44 -2.52 -1.28 -3.94
C TRP A 44 -1.47 -1.19 -2.84
N TYR A 45 -1.78 -0.38 -1.81
CA TYR A 45 -0.82 -0.08 -0.76
C TYR A 45 -0.87 -1.08 0.39
N ILE A 46 0.30 -1.44 0.90
CA ILE A 46 0.48 -2.11 2.20
C ILE A 46 1.51 -1.36 3.03
N ILE A 47 1.46 -1.53 4.35
CA ILE A 47 2.49 -1.02 5.27
C ILE A 47 3.33 -2.19 5.78
N ILE A 48 4.66 -2.04 5.73
CA ILE A 48 5.62 -2.92 6.42
C ILE A 48 6.64 -2.01 7.10
N ASP A 49 6.82 -2.16 8.41
CA ASP A 49 7.77 -1.38 9.21
C ASP A 49 7.61 0.15 9.06
N ASN A 50 6.36 0.63 9.09
CA ASN A 50 5.99 2.03 8.86
C ASN A 50 6.36 2.60 7.48
N LYS A 51 6.73 1.74 6.51
CA LYS A 51 6.96 2.08 5.10
C LYS A 51 5.78 1.63 4.26
N VAL A 52 5.49 2.37 3.20
CA VAL A 52 4.39 2.10 2.28
C VAL A 52 4.92 1.58 0.97
N TYR A 53 4.27 0.52 0.48
CA TYR A 53 4.65 -0.18 -0.74
C TYR A 53 3.44 -0.31 -1.67
N ASP A 54 3.60 -0.01 -2.96
CA ASP A 54 2.62 -0.34 -4.00
C ASP A 54 2.93 -1.72 -4.58
N ILE A 55 2.15 -2.70 -4.16
CA ILE A 55 2.40 -4.11 -4.51
C ILE A 55 1.59 -4.57 -5.72
N LYS A 56 0.86 -3.67 -6.37
CA LYS A 56 -0.08 -4.04 -7.43
C LYS A 56 0.54 -4.89 -8.54
N ASP A 57 1.69 -4.47 -9.04
CA ASP A 57 2.39 -5.17 -10.12
C ASP A 57 3.09 -6.43 -9.61
N PHE A 58 3.32 -6.54 -8.30
CA PHE A 58 3.91 -7.72 -7.66
C PHE A 58 2.91 -8.83 -7.34
N VAL A 59 1.64 -8.50 -7.06
CA VAL A 59 0.63 -9.50 -6.69
C VAL A 59 0.58 -10.73 -7.60
N PRO A 60 0.61 -10.63 -8.96
CA PRO A 60 0.58 -11.83 -9.80
C PRO A 60 1.81 -12.73 -9.64
N ASP A 61 2.94 -12.17 -9.23
CA ASP A 61 4.22 -12.87 -9.07
C ASP A 61 4.50 -13.27 -7.61
N HIS A 62 3.61 -12.91 -6.68
CA HIS A 62 3.79 -13.20 -5.25
C HIS A 62 3.75 -14.72 -4.98
N PRO A 63 4.85 -15.34 -4.48
CA PRO A 63 4.91 -16.80 -4.28
C PRO A 63 3.89 -17.34 -3.27
N GLY A 64 3.50 -16.53 -2.28
CA GLY A 64 2.47 -16.88 -1.30
C GLY A 64 1.04 -16.83 -1.87
N GLY A 65 0.87 -16.35 -3.11
CA GLY A 65 -0.40 -16.31 -3.83
C GLY A 65 -1.40 -15.28 -3.32
N ALA A 66 -2.69 -15.58 -3.54
CA ALA A 66 -3.83 -14.71 -3.26
C ALA A 66 -3.99 -14.15 -1.83
N PRO A 67 -3.49 -14.79 -0.74
CA PRO A 67 -3.58 -14.23 0.62
C PRO A 67 -3.06 -12.78 0.77
N ILE A 68 -2.11 -12.35 -0.08
CA ILE A 68 -1.62 -10.96 -0.11
C ILE A 68 -2.73 -9.94 -0.34
N LEU A 69 -3.76 -10.29 -1.12
CA LEU A 69 -4.90 -9.41 -1.43
C LEU A 69 -5.68 -8.99 -0.17
N THR A 70 -5.67 -9.83 0.87
CA THR A 70 -6.37 -9.56 2.13
C THR A 70 -5.70 -8.49 2.98
N HIS A 71 -4.46 -8.12 2.65
CA HIS A 71 -3.63 -7.14 3.35
C HIS A 71 -3.59 -5.78 2.66
N ILE A 72 -4.20 -5.65 1.47
CA ILE A 72 -4.29 -4.35 0.79
C ILE A 72 -5.03 -3.34 1.68
N GLY A 73 -4.40 -2.18 1.86
CA GLY A 73 -4.84 -1.10 2.72
C GLY A 73 -4.69 -1.38 4.22
N LYS A 74 -3.76 -2.27 4.60
CA LYS A 74 -3.47 -2.62 6.00
C LYS A 74 -1.97 -2.60 6.28
N ASP A 75 -1.67 -2.62 7.57
CA ASP A 75 -0.35 -2.97 8.08
C ASP A 75 -0.17 -4.49 8.03
N ALA A 76 0.86 -4.92 7.32
CA ALA A 76 1.24 -6.31 7.10
C ALA A 76 2.57 -6.66 7.77
N THR A 77 3.08 -5.81 8.66
CA THR A 77 4.40 -5.98 9.30
C THR A 77 4.53 -7.33 10.00
N ASP A 78 3.60 -7.64 10.92
CA ASP A 78 3.65 -8.88 11.71
C ASP A 78 3.61 -10.13 10.82
N VAL A 79 2.74 -10.14 9.80
CA VAL A 79 2.60 -11.29 8.88
C VAL A 79 3.81 -11.38 7.94
N PHE A 80 4.38 -10.26 7.51
CA PHE A 80 5.54 -10.26 6.64
C PHE A 80 6.72 -10.91 7.35
N HIS A 81 7.05 -10.46 8.56
CA HIS A 81 8.13 -11.00 9.39
C HIS A 81 7.92 -12.47 9.79
N ALA A 82 6.66 -12.91 9.95
CA ALA A 82 6.36 -14.30 10.31
C ALA A 82 6.58 -15.29 9.16
N PHE A 83 6.43 -14.85 7.90
CA PHE A 83 6.40 -15.74 6.74
C PHE A 83 7.52 -15.49 5.72
N HIS A 84 8.28 -14.40 5.84
CA HIS A 84 9.36 -14.07 4.92
C HIS A 84 10.70 -13.96 5.66
N PRO A 85 11.79 -14.49 5.08
CA PRO A 85 13.13 -14.27 5.60
C PRO A 85 13.55 -12.80 5.42
N GLU A 86 14.52 -12.35 6.22
CA GLU A 86 15.05 -10.98 6.17
C GLU A 86 15.56 -10.59 4.77
N SER A 87 16.12 -11.55 4.02
CA SER A 87 16.57 -11.35 2.64
C SER A 87 15.45 -10.90 1.67
N THR A 88 14.18 -11.09 2.01
CA THR A 88 13.06 -10.62 1.19
C THR A 88 12.88 -9.11 1.25
N HIS A 89 13.44 -8.42 2.25
CA HIS A 89 13.39 -6.95 2.34
C HIS A 89 14.03 -6.26 1.13
N ASP A 90 15.04 -6.87 0.50
CA ASP A 90 15.69 -6.32 -0.69
C ASP A 90 14.70 -6.18 -1.87
N LEU A 91 13.72 -7.08 -1.97
CA LEU A 91 12.69 -7.02 -3.00
C LEU A 91 11.67 -5.90 -2.75
N LEU A 92 11.44 -5.54 -1.47
CA LEU A 92 10.49 -4.49 -1.11
C LEU A 92 10.92 -3.12 -1.65
N ALA A 93 12.23 -2.89 -1.82
CA ALA A 93 12.76 -1.63 -2.34
C ALA A 93 12.19 -1.27 -3.72
N ASN A 94 11.89 -2.25 -4.57
CA ASN A 94 11.32 -2.04 -5.90
C ASN A 94 9.88 -1.50 -5.87
N TYR A 95 9.17 -1.71 -4.76
CA TYR A 95 7.76 -1.37 -4.60
C TYR A 95 7.56 -0.22 -3.62
N TYR A 96 8.64 0.34 -3.06
CA TYR A 96 8.58 1.38 -2.06
C TYR A 96 8.12 2.71 -2.67
N VAL A 97 7.12 3.32 -2.03
CA VAL A 97 6.53 4.59 -2.50
C VAL A 97 6.57 5.70 -1.44
N GLY A 98 6.94 5.39 -0.20
CA GLY A 98 6.94 6.39 0.86
C GLY A 98 6.94 5.86 2.28
N ASP A 99 6.93 6.77 3.25
CA ASP A 99 6.82 6.45 4.67
C ASP A 99 5.48 6.93 5.24
N ILE A 100 5.03 6.26 6.29
CA ILE A 100 3.92 6.73 7.11
C ILE A 100 4.32 7.99 7.87
N ALA A 101 3.42 8.98 7.91
CA ALA A 101 3.56 10.22 8.66
C ALA A 101 3.95 9.92 10.12
N TYR A 102 4.82 10.74 10.70
CA TYR A 102 5.38 10.48 12.03
C TYR A 102 4.31 10.26 13.11
N GLU A 103 3.26 11.07 13.10
CA GLU A 103 2.12 10.96 14.03
C GLU A 103 1.28 9.69 13.85
N ASP A 104 1.38 9.06 12.67
CA ASP A 104 0.67 7.83 12.31
C ASP A 104 1.58 6.59 12.43
N LYS A 105 2.83 6.73 12.88
CA LYS A 105 3.72 5.59 13.08
C LYS A 105 3.23 4.73 14.24
N ILE A 106 3.29 3.42 14.08
CA ILE A 106 3.14 2.49 15.19
C ILE A 106 4.53 2.28 15.78
N SER A 107 4.65 2.47 17.09
CA SER A 107 5.89 2.09 17.78
C SER A 107 6.13 0.58 17.61
N PRO A 108 7.37 0.15 17.30
CA PRO A 108 7.65 -1.28 17.21
C PRO A 108 7.23 -1.97 18.51
N LYS A 109 6.52 -3.09 18.40
CA LYS A 109 6.14 -3.94 19.54
C LYS A 109 7.34 -4.71 20.07
#